data_AF-A0A6B3IHD5-F1
#
_entry.id   AF-A0A6B3IHD5-F1
#
_cell.length_a   1.000
_cell.length_b   1.000
_cell.length_c   1.000
_cell.angle_alpha   90.00
_cell.angle_beta   90.00
_cell.angle_gamma   90.00
#
_symmetry.space_group_name_H-M   'P 1'
#
loop_
_entity.id
_entity.type
_entity.pdbx_description
1 polymer ?
#
loop_
_entity_poly.entity_id
_entity_poly.type
_entity_poly.pdbx_seq_one_letter_code
_entity_poly.pdbx_strand_id
1 'polypeptide(L)'
;ALCGDDDWGRTWSRVVQHRFESKGDLHGHAVGNLLIVALWEQLGDHVQALDLVGKLLGAHGRVLPMSAVPLELQALVKGHDPELPDAI
;
A
#
# COMPACT_ATOMS: atom_id res chain seq x y z
N ALA A 1 10.32 11.68 3.19
CA ALA A 1 9.24 11.12 2.37
C ALA A 1 8.55 12.28 1.66
N LEU A 2 7.83 12.04 0.57
CA LEU A 2 7.26 13.11 -0.28
C LEU A 2 6.24 14.02 0.41
N CYS A 3 5.82 13.72 1.65
CA CYS A 3 4.83 14.48 2.40
C CYS A 3 5.32 15.88 2.79
N GLY A 4 4.41 16.84 2.83
CA GLY A 4 4.67 18.18 3.36
C GLY A 4 5.05 18.14 4.84
N ASP A 5 5.98 19.00 5.23
CA ASP A 5 6.52 19.09 6.60
C ASP A 5 5.64 19.94 7.56
N ASP A 6 4.42 20.31 7.14
CA ASP A 6 3.47 21.06 7.94
C ASP A 6 2.72 20.19 8.97
N ASP A 7 2.05 20.83 9.92
CA ASP A 7 1.32 20.13 11.00
C ASP A 7 0.20 19.22 10.45
N TRP A 8 -0.36 19.59 9.29
CA TRP A 8 -1.34 18.80 8.55
C TRP A 8 -0.72 17.49 8.03
N GLY A 9 0.39 17.58 7.29
CA GLY A 9 1.10 16.44 6.72
C GLY A 9 1.62 15.49 7.79
N ARG A 10 2.14 16.02 8.91
CA ARG A 10 2.56 15.18 10.06
C ARG A 10 1.39 14.45 10.70
N THR A 11 0.25 15.12 10.87
CA THR A 11 -0.96 14.52 11.46
C THR A 11 -1.49 13.41 10.58
N TRP A 12 -1.71 13.68 9.29
CA TRP A 12 -2.22 12.67 8.35
C TRP A 12 -1.23 11.54 8.08
N SER A 13 0.07 11.81 8.07
CA SER A 13 1.09 10.76 7.99
C SER A 13 0.98 9.78 9.16
N ARG A 14 0.72 10.26 10.40
CA ARG A 14 0.50 9.38 11.55
C ARG A 14 -0.78 8.57 11.43
N VAL A 15 -1.86 9.19 10.96
CA VAL A 15 -3.15 8.52 10.76
C VAL A 15 -3.04 7.41 9.70
N VAL A 16 -2.46 7.71 8.54
CA VAL A 16 -2.32 6.75 7.43
C VAL A 16 -1.41 5.57 7.82
N GLN A 17 -0.39 5.81 8.65
CA GLN A 17 0.49 4.76 9.17
C GLN A 17 -0.10 3.99 10.36
N HIS A 18 -1.24 4.42 10.93
CA HIS A 18 -1.85 3.74 12.06
C HIS A 18 -2.24 2.31 11.69
N ARG A 19 -1.85 1.36 12.55
CA ARG A 19 -2.26 -0.04 12.49
C ARG A 19 -3.16 -0.31 13.70
N PHE A 20 -4.33 -0.88 13.44
CA PHE A 20 -5.27 -1.19 14.51
C PHE A 20 -4.74 -2.31 15.41
N GLU A 21 -4.67 -2.04 16.71
CA GLU A 21 -4.44 -3.03 17.75
C GLU A 21 -5.78 -3.32 18.46
N SER A 22 -6.50 -4.33 17.97
CA SER A 22 -7.80 -4.71 18.54
C SER A 22 -7.95 -6.23 18.71
N LYS A 23 -9.09 -6.73 19.19
CA LYS A 23 -9.42 -8.16 19.18
C LYS A 23 -10.40 -8.54 18.06
N GLY A 24 -10.76 -7.60 17.19
CA GLY A 24 -11.75 -7.79 16.13
C GLY A 24 -11.12 -7.85 14.73
N ASP A 25 -11.98 -7.88 13.71
CA ASP A 25 -11.60 -8.11 12.31
C ASP A 25 -10.64 -7.07 11.73
N LEU A 26 -10.64 -5.86 12.29
CA LEU A 26 -9.72 -4.81 11.88
C LEU A 26 -8.31 -4.97 12.47
N HIS A 27 -8.07 -5.92 13.38
CA HIS A 27 -6.75 -6.11 13.98
C HIS A 27 -5.67 -6.31 12.91
N GLY A 28 -4.60 -5.54 13.02
CA GLY A 28 -3.48 -5.61 12.07
C GLY A 28 -3.72 -4.86 10.76
N HIS A 29 -4.93 -4.35 10.47
CA HIS A 29 -5.13 -3.51 9.29
C HIS A 29 -4.51 -2.13 9.46
N ALA A 30 -3.88 -1.63 8.40
CA ALA A 30 -3.38 -0.26 8.34
C ALA A 30 -4.48 0.66 7.79
N VAL A 31 -4.72 1.80 8.45
CA VAL A 31 -5.72 2.79 8.01
C VAL A 31 -5.48 3.25 6.58
N GLY A 32 -4.21 3.48 6.21
CA GLY A 32 -3.83 3.86 4.86
C GLY A 32 -4.28 2.86 3.79
N ASN A 33 -4.16 1.56 4.06
CA ASN A 33 -4.57 0.53 3.10
C ASN A 33 -6.09 0.53 2.91
N LEU A 34 -6.84 0.67 4.00
CA LEU A 34 -8.30 0.75 3.93
C LEU A 34 -8.76 2.01 3.19
N LEU A 35 -8.09 3.14 3.40
CA LEU A 35 -8.36 4.38 2.68
C LEU A 35 -8.09 4.22 1.16
N ILE A 36 -6.97 3.62 0.78
CA ILE A 36 -6.64 3.38 -0.64
C ILE A 36 -7.69 2.48 -1.29
N VAL A 37 -8.09 1.39 -0.62
CA VAL A 37 -9.12 0.48 -1.13
C VAL A 37 -10.46 1.20 -1.29
N ALA A 38 -10.92 1.93 -0.27
CA ALA A 38 -12.18 2.66 -0.34
C ALA A 38 -12.21 3.70 -1.47
N LEU A 39 -11.10 4.44 -1.66
CA LEU A 39 -11.00 5.42 -2.75
C LEU A 39 -10.96 4.76 -4.12
N TRP A 40 -10.26 3.64 -4.25
CA TRP A 40 -10.25 2.88 -5.49
C TRP A 40 -11.65 2.32 -5.82
N GLU A 41 -12.37 1.73 -4.86
CA GLU A 41 -13.74 1.25 -5.07
C GLU A 41 -14.70 2.37 -5.50
N GLN A 42 -14.54 3.58 -4.96
CA GLN A 42 -15.38 4.72 -5.36
C GLN A 42 -15.03 5.30 -6.72
N LEU A 43 -13.75 5.34 -7.09
CA LEU A 43 -13.28 6.00 -8.30
C LEU A 43 -13.15 5.07 -9.51
N GLY A 44 -13.06 3.75 -9.28
CA GLY A 44 -12.82 2.74 -10.32
C GLY A 44 -11.41 2.79 -10.93
N ASP A 45 -10.52 3.66 -10.42
CA ASP A 45 -9.19 3.90 -10.97
C ASP A 45 -8.16 4.09 -9.83
N HIS A 46 -7.20 3.16 -9.75
CA HIS A 46 -6.14 3.15 -8.75
C HIS A 46 -5.25 4.40 -8.80
N VAL A 47 -5.01 4.95 -10.00
CA VAL A 47 -4.13 6.11 -10.17
C VAL A 47 -4.82 7.34 -9.59
N GLN A 48 -6.12 7.51 -9.86
CA GLN A 48 -6.91 8.59 -9.28
C GLN A 48 -7.02 8.47 -7.75
N ALA A 49 -7.17 7.25 -7.23
CA ALA A 49 -7.14 7.00 -5.79
C ALA A 49 -5.80 7.42 -5.15
N LEU A 50 -4.67 7.03 -5.76
CA LEU A 50 -3.34 7.41 -5.30
C LEU A 50 -3.09 8.92 -5.41
N ASP A 51 -3.57 9.57 -6.47
CA ASP A 51 -3.50 11.03 -6.63
C ASP A 51 -4.25 11.75 -5.50
N LEU A 52 -5.41 11.22 -5.05
CA LEU A 52 -6.17 11.80 -3.94
C LEU A 52 -5.52 11.57 -2.58
N VAL A 53 -4.97 10.37 -2.33
CA VAL A 53 -4.18 10.08 -1.12
C VAL A 53 -2.93 10.96 -1.07
N GLY A 54 -2.26 11.16 -2.22
CA GLY A 54 -1.13 12.06 -2.35
C GLY A 54 -1.48 13.49 -1.95
N LYS A 55 -2.61 14.02 -2.43
CA LYS A 55 -3.12 15.35 -2.04
C LYS A 55 -3.41 15.44 -0.54
N LEU A 56 -4.05 14.42 0.04
CA LEU A 56 -4.36 14.37 1.47
C LEU A 56 -3.09 14.42 2.34
N LEU A 57 -2.02 13.75 1.91
CA LEU A 57 -0.72 13.74 2.59
C LEU A 57 0.19 14.94 2.24
N GLY A 58 -0.26 15.85 1.37
CA GLY A 58 0.59 16.94 0.87
C GLY A 58 1.82 16.45 0.12
N ALA A 59 1.70 15.35 -0.64
CA ALA A 59 2.82 14.76 -1.36
C ALA A 59 3.31 15.67 -2.51
N HIS A 60 4.61 15.98 -2.52
CA HIS A 60 5.26 16.74 -3.59
C HIS A 60 5.67 15.83 -4.75
N GLY A 61 4.76 15.59 -5.68
CA GLY A 61 5.00 14.76 -6.86
C GLY A 61 3.85 13.79 -7.11
N ARG A 62 4.05 12.83 -8.02
CA ARG A 62 3.04 11.85 -8.39
C ARG A 62 3.49 10.45 -8.06
N VAL A 63 2.61 9.68 -7.42
CA VAL A 63 2.81 8.26 -7.14
C VAL A 63 2.00 7.47 -8.17
N LEU A 64 2.68 6.59 -8.90
CA LEU A 64 2.06 5.71 -9.89
C LEU A 64 2.29 4.26 -9.48
N PRO A 65 1.29 3.37 -9.65
CA PRO A 65 1.51 1.95 -9.48
C PRO A 65 2.40 1.44 -10.61
N MET A 66 3.18 0.39 -10.34
CA MET A 66 4.00 -0.26 -11.37
C MET A 66 3.17 -0.97 -12.45
N SER A 67 1.91 -1.32 -12.14
CA SER A 67 0.97 -2.01 -13.02
C SER A 67 -0.46 -1.59 -12.69
N ALA A 68 -1.34 -1.58 -13.69
CA ALA A 68 -2.78 -1.33 -13.54
C ALA A 68 -3.60 -2.60 -13.25
N VAL A 69 -2.95 -3.76 -13.31
CA VAL A 69 -3.56 -5.07 -13.03
C VAL A 69 -2.81 -5.76 -11.88
N PRO A 70 -3.50 -6.63 -11.11
CA PRO A 70 -2.84 -7.42 -10.07
C PRO A 70 -1.69 -8.25 -10.65
N LEU A 71 -0.54 -8.22 -9.96
CA LEU A 71 0.64 -9.00 -10.32
C LEU A 71 1.05 -9.86 -9.12
N GLU A 72 1.45 -11.10 -9.39
CA GLU A 72 2.07 -11.99 -8.42
C GLU A 72 3.57 -12.07 -8.70
N LEU A 73 4.39 -11.94 -7.65
CA LEU A 73 5.83 -12.13 -7.72
C LEU A 73 6.15 -13.58 -7.39
N GLN A 74 6.82 -14.26 -8.32
CA GLN A 74 7.26 -15.65 -8.17
C GLN A 74 8.78 -15.72 -8.25
N ALA A 75 9.35 -16.67 -7.50
CA ALA A 75 10.77 -16.95 -7.52
C ALA A 75 10.97 -18.45 -7.73
N LEU A 76 11.88 -18.79 -8.65
CA LEU A 76 12.36 -20.16 -8.81
C LEU A 76 13.62 -20.31 -7.96
N VAL A 77 13.64 -21.33 -7.10
CA VAL A 77 14.67 -21.48 -6.07
C VAL A 77 15.31 -22.86 -6.18
N LYS A 78 16.57 -22.87 -6.61
CA LYS A 78 17.34 -24.11 -6.71
C LYS A 78 17.48 -24.78 -5.34
N GLY A 79 17.14 -26.06 -5.25
CA GLY A 79 17.27 -26.85 -4.03
C GLY A 79 16.18 -26.58 -2.98
N HIS A 80 15.07 -25.95 -3.37
CA HIS A 80 13.89 -25.81 -2.51
C HIS A 80 13.25 -27.17 -2.21
N ASP A 81 13.26 -28.07 -3.18
CA ASP A 81 12.80 -29.45 -3.02
C ASP A 81 13.98 -30.36 -2.62
N PRO A 82 13.97 -30.96 -1.42
CA PRO A 82 15.02 -31.87 -0.97
C PRO A 82 15.12 -33.16 -1.79
N GLU A 83 14.01 -33.59 -2.43
CA GLU A 83 13.98 -34.78 -3.28
C GLU A 83 14.51 -34.50 -4.68
N LEU A 84 14.50 -33.23 -5.11
CA LEU A 84 15.01 -32.76 -6.41
C LEU A 84 15.95 -31.55 -6.23
N PRO A 85 17.13 -31.74 -5.60
CA PRO A 85 18.01 -30.64 -5.18
C PRO A 85 18.58 -29.81 -6.33
N ASP A 86 18.58 -30.34 -7.56
CA ASP A 86 19.03 -29.64 -8.75
C ASP A 86 17.92 -28.97 -9.57
N ALA A 87 16.65 -29.21 -9.23
CA ALA A 87 15.51 -28.56 -9.88
C ALA A 87 15.40 -27.08 -9.47
N ILE A 88 14.86 -26.27 -10.37
CA ILE A 88 14.64 -24.82 -10.24
C ILE A 88 13.14 -24.54 -10.23
#